data_AF-A0A932W434-F1
#
_entry.id   AF-A0A932W434-F1
#
_cell.length_a   1.000
_cell.length_b   1.000
_cell.length_c   1.000
_cell.angle_alpha   90.00
_cell.angle_beta   90.00
_cell.angle_gamma   90.00
#
_symmetry.space_group_name_H-M   'P 1'
#
loop_
_entity.id
_entity.type
_entity.pdbx_description
1 polymer ?
#
loop_
_entity_poly.entity_id
_entity_poly.type
_entity_poly.pdbx_seq_one_letter_code
_entity_poly.pdbx_strand_id
1 'polypeptide(L)'
;MVDSLGHRGAALANPFRNILKLAAGDFLAKTLYFLSFVYLARILGVRQFGVLEFANSLLTYFLLLSDAGLERWSVREIARTGDVRGLAGRVVPLRFLLAGAAFSLMLLLLPFFPNDPLLRQVLTLFGLCLFAQAASLKWVFMGQQKMNRVAAGLVVGQMVFALSVFAFVRTPAQLVWVPVLRLASDLALAGYFARRFAQEHGGLRLPLTLRDARNVLGPALTLGVLQALSIINYNFDAVLLGFLAGVTSVGWYSAAYKPVTVALAMPLTYFAGLFPALSSAYAENKEDFRGIVSRSLRLATSFSVPLGVGGAMLAEPIILLLFGPAYAPSVPVLRILAWSVVLVILRGTFHQALNAANRSAVDLRCAMVSAGLNVALNIVLIPHYGMIGAAAATLAAEIVWVTLVTNRLNHYVIQVNLLPYLWRPALAGAAMAACLWLAEPVFWMARAALGVGVYFGVLLLLGGANWREWTQILKRPAT
;
A
#
# COMPACT_ATOMS: atom_id res chain seq x y z
N MET A 1 -42.32 28.41 -22.37
CA MET A 1 -41.87 27.01 -22.27
C MET A 1 -40.47 26.85 -22.87
N VAL A 2 -39.53 27.73 -22.48
CA VAL A 2 -38.11 27.73 -22.87
C VAL A 2 -37.38 28.43 -21.72
N ASP A 3 -37.00 27.70 -20.66
CA ASP A 3 -36.04 28.20 -19.64
C ASP A 3 -35.62 27.15 -18.58
N SER A 4 -35.40 25.88 -18.96
CA SER A 4 -34.95 24.84 -18.00
C SER A 4 -33.65 24.12 -18.35
N LEU A 5 -32.90 24.58 -19.35
CA LEU A 5 -31.67 23.90 -19.81
C LEU A 5 -30.35 24.59 -19.42
N GLY A 6 -30.38 25.67 -18.62
CA GLY A 6 -29.19 26.45 -18.24
C GLY A 6 -28.39 25.93 -17.03
N HIS A 7 -28.92 25.01 -16.20
CA HIS A 7 -28.31 24.68 -14.90
C HIS A 7 -27.66 23.29 -14.78
N ARG A 8 -27.46 22.56 -15.87
CA ARG A 8 -26.75 21.26 -15.86
C ARG A 8 -25.32 21.30 -16.41
N GLY A 9 -24.76 22.50 -16.68
CA GLY A 9 -23.44 22.67 -17.30
C GLY A 9 -22.24 22.85 -16.35
N ALA A 10 -22.43 22.97 -15.03
CA ALA A 10 -21.37 23.47 -14.13
C ALA A 10 -20.74 22.45 -13.15
N ALA A 11 -20.95 21.14 -13.32
CA ALA A 11 -20.56 20.16 -12.30
C ALA A 11 -19.68 18.98 -12.76
N LEU A 12 -19.07 19.02 -13.94
CA LEU A 12 -17.99 18.10 -14.30
C LEU A 12 -16.64 18.81 -14.16
N ALA A 13 -16.28 19.12 -12.92
CA ALA A 13 -14.92 19.55 -12.60
C ALA A 13 -13.95 18.46 -13.09
N ASN A 14 -13.06 18.85 -14.01
CA ASN A 14 -12.06 18.04 -14.70
C ASN A 14 -11.51 16.91 -13.79
N PRO A 15 -11.89 15.63 -14.00
CA PRO A 15 -11.56 14.50 -13.12
C PRO A 15 -10.05 14.40 -12.83
N PHE A 16 -9.24 14.74 -13.84
CA PHE A 16 -7.79 14.80 -13.76
C PHE A 16 -7.28 15.79 -12.72
N ARG A 17 -7.89 16.97 -12.58
CA ARG A 17 -7.45 17.98 -11.59
C ARG A 17 -7.73 17.52 -10.15
N ASN A 18 -8.81 16.77 -9.94
CA ASN A 18 -9.14 16.20 -8.64
C ASN A 18 -8.24 15.01 -8.30
N ILE A 19 -7.90 14.18 -9.29
CA ILE A 19 -6.94 13.06 -9.13
C ILE A 19 -5.54 13.60 -8.84
N LEU A 20 -5.08 14.64 -9.55
CA LEU A 20 -3.75 15.22 -9.35
C LEU A 20 -3.60 15.86 -7.96
N LYS A 21 -4.63 16.56 -7.48
CA LYS A 21 -4.66 17.13 -6.12
C LYS A 21 -4.71 16.05 -5.04
N LEU A 22 -5.46 14.97 -5.27
CA LEU A 22 -5.47 13.81 -4.38
C LEU A 22 -4.09 13.15 -4.33
N ALA A 23 -3.46 12.92 -5.48
CA ALA A 23 -2.13 12.34 -5.58
C ALA A 23 -1.07 13.20 -4.87
N ALA A 24 -1.12 14.52 -5.03
CA ALA A 24 -0.22 15.44 -4.35
C ALA A 24 -0.42 15.43 -2.81
N GLY A 25 -1.67 15.47 -2.35
CA GLY A 25 -1.99 15.41 -0.92
C GLY A 25 -1.62 14.07 -0.28
N ASP A 26 -1.89 12.96 -0.97
CA ASP A 26 -1.54 11.61 -0.55
C ASP A 26 -0.02 11.40 -0.54
N PHE A 27 0.71 11.93 -1.54
CA PHE A 27 2.16 11.89 -1.58
C PHE A 27 2.80 12.67 -0.42
N LEU A 28 2.29 13.87 -0.12
CA LEU A 28 2.75 14.66 1.03
C LEU A 28 2.48 13.91 2.35
N ALA A 29 1.27 13.37 2.51
CA ALA A 29 0.86 12.59 3.68
C ALA A 29 1.76 11.35 3.88
N LYS A 30 2.05 10.61 2.81
CA LYS A 30 2.95 9.45 2.84
C LYS A 30 4.39 9.84 3.15
N THR A 31 4.87 10.96 2.63
CA THR A 31 6.21 11.48 2.92
C THR A 31 6.35 11.84 4.39
N LEU A 32 5.39 12.58 4.95
CA LEU A 32 5.36 12.92 6.39
C LEU A 32 5.32 11.67 7.27
N TYR A 33 4.51 10.68 6.88
CA TYR A 33 4.44 9.40 7.58
C TYR A 33 5.77 8.64 7.53
N PHE A 34 6.41 8.57 6.36
CA PHE A 34 7.73 7.95 6.20
C PHE A 34 8.81 8.64 7.04
N LEU A 35 8.85 9.98 7.06
CA LEU A 35 9.80 10.72 7.89
C LEU A 35 9.56 10.50 9.38
N SER A 36 8.31 10.51 9.82
CA SER A 36 7.94 10.21 11.21
C SER A 36 8.36 8.79 11.59
N PHE A 37 8.20 7.84 10.67
CA PHE A 37 8.62 6.46 10.85
C PHE A 37 10.13 6.32 11.00
N VAL A 38 10.91 6.94 10.10
CA VAL A 38 12.37 6.93 10.16
C VAL A 38 12.87 7.55 11.47
N TYR A 39 12.24 8.65 11.90
CA TYR A 39 12.52 9.28 13.18
C TYR A 39 12.23 8.36 14.38
N LEU A 40 11.05 7.72 14.41
CA LEU A 40 10.68 6.77 15.46
C LEU A 40 11.65 5.58 15.51
N ALA A 41 12.03 5.03 14.35
CA ALA A 41 12.99 3.93 14.27
C ALA A 41 14.34 4.28 14.91
N ARG A 42 14.85 5.49 14.64
CA ARG A 42 16.12 6.00 15.17
C ARG A 42 16.07 6.26 16.67
N ILE A 43 14.99 6.88 17.15
CA ILE A 43 14.89 7.27 18.56
C ILE A 43 14.56 6.08 19.46
N LEU A 44 13.63 5.22 19.02
CA LEU A 44 13.18 4.09 19.83
C LEU A 44 14.20 2.96 19.86
N GLY A 45 15.00 2.82 18.79
CA GLY A 45 15.90 1.70 18.61
C GLY A 45 15.14 0.42 18.22
N VAL A 46 15.89 -0.62 17.83
CA VAL A 46 15.36 -1.79 17.12
C VAL A 46 14.27 -2.52 17.91
N ARG A 47 14.49 -2.80 19.20
CA ARG A 47 13.56 -3.63 19.97
C ARG A 47 12.21 -2.92 20.19
N GLN A 48 12.24 -1.71 20.72
CA GLN A 48 11.05 -0.89 20.96
C GLN A 48 10.31 -0.66 19.64
N PHE A 49 11.04 -0.30 18.59
CA PHE A 49 10.45 -0.15 17.28
C PHE A 49 9.80 -1.43 16.73
N GLY A 50 10.44 -2.58 16.98
CA GLY A 50 9.89 -3.89 16.68
C GLY A 50 8.59 -4.19 17.43
N VAL A 51 8.50 -3.83 18.71
CA VAL A 51 7.24 -3.92 19.48
C VAL A 51 6.16 -3.05 18.85
N LEU A 52 6.49 -1.82 18.48
CA LEU A 52 5.56 -0.90 17.83
C LEU A 52 5.04 -1.46 16.49
N GLU A 53 5.94 -1.93 15.62
CA GLU A 53 5.56 -2.46 14.31
C GLU A 53 4.82 -3.80 14.41
N PHE A 54 5.18 -4.65 15.36
CA PHE A 54 4.43 -5.88 15.61
C PHE A 54 3.01 -5.56 16.09
N ALA A 55 2.87 -4.64 17.05
CA ALA A 55 1.57 -4.21 17.52
C ALA A 55 0.73 -3.54 16.41
N ASN A 56 1.35 -2.73 15.55
CA ASN A 56 0.69 -2.11 14.40
C ASN A 56 0.27 -3.14 13.34
N SER A 57 1.08 -4.19 13.12
CA SER A 57 0.72 -5.28 12.22
C SER A 57 -0.53 -6.03 12.72
N LEU A 58 -0.59 -6.33 14.03
CA LEU A 58 -1.76 -6.93 14.66
C LEU A 58 -2.99 -6.00 14.61
N LEU A 59 -2.80 -4.72 14.92
CA LEU A 59 -3.87 -3.70 14.83
C LEU A 59 -4.51 -3.67 13.45
N THR A 60 -3.74 -3.83 12.38
CA THR A 60 -4.27 -3.86 11.00
C THR A 60 -5.34 -4.94 10.80
N TYR A 61 -5.18 -6.11 11.42
CA TYR A 61 -6.17 -7.19 11.36
C TYR A 61 -7.41 -6.89 12.23
N PHE A 62 -7.22 -6.29 13.41
CA PHE A 62 -8.35 -5.87 14.23
C PHE A 62 -9.15 -4.73 13.58
N LEU A 63 -8.49 -3.80 12.88
CA LEU A 63 -9.14 -2.73 12.10
C LEU A 63 -9.98 -3.31 10.94
N LEU A 64 -9.52 -4.40 10.34
CA LEU A 64 -10.29 -5.12 9.33
C LEU A 64 -11.54 -5.78 9.93
N LEU A 65 -11.44 -6.37 11.12
CA LEU A 65 -12.58 -6.93 11.84
C LEU A 65 -13.58 -5.84 12.29
N SER A 66 -13.10 -4.68 12.74
CA SER A 66 -13.96 -3.57 13.16
C SER A 66 -14.67 -2.88 11.98
N ASP A 67 -14.11 -2.95 10.77
CA ASP A 67 -14.77 -2.43 9.57
C ASP A 67 -15.69 -3.46 8.91
N ALA A 68 -15.30 -4.74 8.86
CA ALA A 68 -16.05 -5.82 8.21
C ALA A 68 -16.48 -5.50 6.75
N GLY A 69 -15.75 -4.63 6.04
CA GLY A 69 -16.05 -4.19 4.68
C GLY A 69 -17.10 -3.07 4.58
N LEU A 70 -17.56 -2.51 5.71
CA LEU A 70 -18.55 -1.45 5.77
C LEU A 70 -18.09 -0.19 5.03
N GLU A 71 -16.81 0.18 5.10
CA GLU A 71 -16.30 1.34 4.38
C GLU A 71 -16.52 1.22 2.87
N ARG A 72 -16.10 0.09 2.27
CA ARG A 72 -16.24 -0.14 0.81
C ARG A 72 -17.70 -0.22 0.38
N TRP A 73 -18.50 -0.95 1.15
CA TRP A 73 -19.94 -1.08 0.88
C TRP A 73 -20.64 0.27 0.94
N SER A 74 -20.35 1.07 1.97
CA SER A 74 -21.01 2.36 2.19
C SER A 74 -20.62 3.41 1.13
N VAL A 75 -19.35 3.42 0.69
CA VAL A 75 -18.91 4.25 -0.43
C VAL A 75 -19.72 3.94 -1.69
N ARG A 76 -19.93 2.65 -1.99
CA ARG A 76 -20.70 2.20 -3.15
C ARG A 76 -22.17 2.58 -3.04
N GLU A 77 -22.79 2.38 -1.87
CA GLU A 77 -24.20 2.72 -1.68
C GLU A 77 -24.46 4.22 -1.73
N ILE A 78 -23.60 5.07 -1.13
CA ILE A 78 -23.72 6.53 -1.27
C ILE A 78 -23.65 6.95 -2.73
N ALA A 79 -22.72 6.38 -3.51
CA ALA A 79 -22.59 6.71 -4.92
C ALA A 79 -23.83 6.29 -5.75
N ARG A 80 -24.56 5.26 -5.31
CA ARG A 80 -25.74 4.71 -5.99
C ARG A 80 -27.04 5.41 -5.61
N THR A 81 -27.27 5.63 -4.31
CA THR A 81 -28.57 6.10 -3.78
C THR A 81 -28.56 7.57 -3.41
N GLY A 82 -27.39 8.15 -3.15
CA GLY A 82 -27.25 9.51 -2.62
C GLY A 82 -27.71 9.67 -1.16
N ASP A 83 -28.21 8.61 -0.50
CA ASP A 83 -28.70 8.69 0.88
C ASP A 83 -27.55 8.69 1.90
N VAL A 84 -27.04 9.88 2.18
CA VAL A 84 -25.89 10.06 3.06
C VAL A 84 -26.28 9.94 4.53
N ARG A 85 -27.40 10.55 4.94
CA ARG A 85 -27.80 10.63 6.36
C ARG A 85 -28.31 9.28 6.87
N GLY A 86 -29.16 8.60 6.08
CA GLY A 86 -29.71 7.31 6.45
C GLY A 86 -28.64 6.24 6.56
N LEU A 87 -27.70 6.20 5.60
CA LEU A 87 -26.56 5.28 5.66
C LEU A 87 -25.65 5.58 6.85
N ALA A 88 -25.28 6.84 7.08
CA ALA A 88 -24.40 7.20 8.20
C ALA A 88 -25.02 6.83 9.55
N GLY A 89 -26.34 7.00 9.70
CA GLY A 89 -27.07 6.64 10.91
C GLY A 89 -27.12 5.15 11.23
N ARG A 90 -27.04 4.29 10.20
CA ARG A 90 -27.01 2.82 10.36
C ARG A 90 -25.58 2.28 10.47
N VAL A 91 -24.65 2.83 9.70
CA VAL A 91 -23.29 2.32 9.58
C VAL A 91 -22.42 2.71 10.79
N VAL A 92 -22.52 3.96 11.28
CA VAL A 92 -21.68 4.42 12.40
C VAL A 92 -21.92 3.59 13.67
N PRO A 93 -23.16 3.37 14.15
CA PRO A 93 -23.40 2.55 15.34
C PRO A 93 -22.89 1.11 15.15
N LEU A 94 -23.09 0.54 13.96
CA LEU A 94 -22.61 -0.80 13.65
C LEU A 94 -21.08 -0.89 13.70
N ARG A 95 -20.36 0.12 13.18
CA ARG A 95 -18.89 0.20 13.31
C ARG A 95 -18.44 0.31 14.77
N PHE A 96 -19.17 1.03 15.63
CA PHE A 96 -18.86 1.07 17.06
C PHE A 96 -19.08 -0.27 17.75
N LEU A 97 -20.14 -1.01 17.40
CA LEU A 97 -20.37 -2.36 17.91
C LEU A 97 -19.26 -3.32 17.47
N LEU A 98 -18.88 -3.29 16.18
CA LEU A 98 -17.80 -4.11 15.65
C LEU A 98 -16.43 -3.72 16.24
N ALA A 99 -16.17 -2.43 16.47
CA ALA A 99 -14.97 -1.97 17.17
C ALA A 99 -14.92 -2.49 18.60
N GLY A 100 -16.04 -2.46 19.34
CA GLY A 100 -16.13 -3.04 20.68
C GLY A 100 -15.90 -4.55 20.70
N ALA A 101 -16.47 -5.28 19.74
CA ALA A 101 -16.25 -6.72 19.58
C ALA A 101 -14.79 -7.05 19.23
N ALA A 102 -14.20 -6.32 18.28
CA ALA A 102 -12.81 -6.48 17.88
C ALA A 102 -11.84 -6.12 19.02
N PHE A 103 -12.12 -5.06 19.78
CA PHE A 103 -11.35 -4.69 20.97
C PHE A 103 -11.44 -5.77 22.06
N SER A 104 -12.64 -6.28 22.33
CA SER A 104 -12.84 -7.36 23.31
C SER A 104 -12.11 -8.64 22.90
N LEU A 105 -12.17 -8.99 21.61
CA LEU A 105 -11.41 -10.12 21.06
C LEU A 105 -9.90 -9.89 21.18
N MET A 106 -9.42 -8.67 20.92
CA MET A 106 -8.01 -8.33 21.10
C MET A 106 -7.56 -8.52 22.55
N LEU A 107 -8.35 -8.04 23.53
CA LEU A 107 -8.08 -8.23 24.94
C LEU A 107 -8.10 -9.72 25.34
N LEU A 108 -9.05 -10.49 24.82
CA LEU A 108 -9.13 -11.94 25.04
C LEU A 108 -7.91 -12.68 24.48
N LEU A 109 -7.36 -12.20 23.36
CA LEU A 109 -6.18 -12.79 22.71
C LEU A 109 -4.84 -12.35 23.33
N LEU A 110 -4.82 -11.33 24.20
CA LEU A 110 -3.58 -10.82 24.83
C LEU A 110 -2.70 -11.90 25.50
N PRO A 111 -3.26 -12.92 26.19
CA PRO A 111 -2.46 -13.99 26.79
C PRO A 111 -1.73 -14.87 25.78
N PHE A 112 -2.24 -14.97 24.55
CA PHE A 112 -1.64 -15.80 23.48
C PHE A 112 -0.53 -15.08 22.71
N PHE A 113 -0.42 -13.75 22.84
CA PHE A 113 0.69 -13.01 22.27
C PHE A 113 1.99 -13.23 23.08
N PRO A 114 3.17 -13.02 22.47
CA PRO A 114 4.45 -13.08 23.17
C PRO A 114 4.42 -12.33 24.50
N ASN A 115 4.99 -12.94 25.54
CA ASN A 115 4.91 -12.48 26.92
C ASN A 115 5.84 -11.26 27.16
N ASP A 116 5.53 -10.13 26.51
CA ASP A 116 6.20 -8.85 26.67
C ASP A 116 5.20 -7.82 27.22
N PRO A 117 5.41 -7.31 28.46
CA PRO A 117 4.52 -6.33 29.08
C PRO A 117 4.36 -5.04 28.26
N LEU A 118 5.44 -4.59 27.63
CA LEU A 118 5.42 -3.39 26.79
C LEU A 118 4.52 -3.63 25.56
N LEU A 119 4.63 -4.80 24.93
CA LEU A 119 3.76 -5.16 23.80
C LEU A 119 2.29 -5.15 24.21
N ARG A 120 1.93 -5.75 25.34
CA ARG A 120 0.53 -5.80 25.82
C ARG A 120 -0.02 -4.41 26.09
N GLN A 121 0.79 -3.52 26.68
CA GLN A 121 0.39 -2.14 26.92
C GLN A 121 0.15 -1.40 25.59
N VAL A 122 1.07 -1.55 24.64
CA VAL A 122 1.00 -0.90 23.32
C VAL A 122 -0.21 -1.39 22.52
N LEU A 123 -0.45 -2.70 22.50
CA LEU A 123 -1.62 -3.29 21.85
C LEU A 123 -2.93 -2.76 22.45
N THR A 124 -3.02 -2.70 23.78
CA THR A 124 -4.21 -2.20 24.46
C THR A 124 -4.51 -0.74 24.07
N LEU A 125 -3.48 0.11 24.03
CA LEU A 125 -3.64 1.50 23.61
C LEU A 125 -3.96 1.64 22.12
N PHE A 126 -3.34 0.84 21.25
CA PHE A 126 -3.68 0.80 19.84
C PHE A 126 -5.10 0.30 19.58
N GLY A 127 -5.63 -0.60 20.40
CA GLY A 127 -7.02 -1.02 20.30
C GLY A 127 -8.03 0.12 20.47
N LEU A 128 -7.66 1.21 21.16
CA LEU A 128 -8.49 2.41 21.24
C LEU A 128 -8.65 3.10 19.88
N CYS A 129 -7.68 2.94 18.96
CA CYS A 129 -7.77 3.47 17.59
C CYS A 129 -8.93 2.83 16.79
N LEU A 130 -9.41 1.63 17.18
CA LEU A 130 -10.58 0.99 16.56
C LEU A 130 -11.83 1.89 16.67
N PHE A 131 -12.00 2.57 17.81
CA PHE A 131 -13.12 3.49 18.03
C PHE A 131 -12.98 4.80 17.26
N ALA A 132 -11.75 5.31 17.12
CA ALA A 132 -11.49 6.48 16.27
C ALA A 132 -11.78 6.18 14.79
N GLN A 133 -11.43 4.97 14.32
CA GLN A 133 -11.80 4.51 12.98
C GLN A 133 -13.32 4.39 12.83
N ALA A 134 -14.02 3.82 13.82
CA ALA A 134 -15.48 3.70 13.81
C ALA A 134 -16.19 5.06 13.73
N ALA A 135 -15.66 6.08 14.42
CA ALA A 135 -16.15 7.45 14.40
C ALA A 135 -15.91 8.17 13.06
N SER A 136 -14.98 7.70 12.24
CA SER A 136 -14.58 8.39 11.01
C SER A 136 -15.67 8.32 9.93
N LEU A 137 -16.05 9.49 9.41
CA LEU A 137 -16.99 9.67 8.29
C LEU A 137 -16.28 9.88 6.93
N LYS A 138 -14.99 9.54 6.84
CA LYS A 138 -14.19 9.66 5.60
C LYS A 138 -14.89 9.01 4.39
N TRP A 139 -15.49 7.84 4.61
CA TRP A 139 -16.20 7.05 3.60
C TRP A 139 -17.40 7.79 2.97
N VAL A 140 -18.03 8.72 3.70
CA VAL A 140 -19.11 9.56 3.15
C VAL A 140 -18.59 10.43 2.03
N PHE A 141 -17.49 11.14 2.28
CA PHE A 141 -16.89 12.04 1.30
C PHE A 141 -16.24 11.29 0.13
N MET A 142 -15.75 10.08 0.37
CA MET A 142 -15.32 9.17 -0.70
C MET A 142 -16.50 8.77 -1.60
N GLY A 143 -17.63 8.36 -1.04
CA GLY A 143 -18.84 8.00 -1.80
C GLY A 143 -19.43 9.17 -2.58
N GLN A 144 -19.36 10.39 -2.04
CA GLN A 144 -19.76 11.61 -2.73
C GLN A 144 -18.73 12.12 -3.77
N GLN A 145 -17.64 11.40 -3.99
CA GLN A 145 -16.53 11.80 -4.88
C GLN A 145 -15.87 13.14 -4.51
N LYS A 146 -15.98 13.60 -3.26
CA LYS A 146 -15.40 14.86 -2.77
C LYS A 146 -13.95 14.67 -2.31
N MET A 147 -13.11 14.21 -3.24
CA MET A 147 -11.72 13.78 -2.97
C MET A 147 -10.83 14.86 -2.36
N ASN A 148 -11.08 16.15 -2.67
CA ASN A 148 -10.34 17.27 -2.07
C ASN A 148 -10.49 17.32 -0.54
N ARG A 149 -11.66 16.93 -0.01
CA ARG A 149 -11.89 16.88 1.44
C ARG A 149 -11.31 15.64 2.08
N VAL A 150 -11.33 14.52 1.35
CA VAL A 150 -10.65 13.30 1.79
C VAL A 150 -9.16 13.56 1.93
N ALA A 151 -8.53 14.15 0.91
CA ALA A 151 -7.12 14.53 0.92
C ALA A 151 -6.81 15.50 2.07
N ALA A 152 -7.62 16.56 2.26
CA ALA A 152 -7.42 17.51 3.36
C ALA A 152 -7.50 16.83 4.74
N GLY A 153 -8.47 15.94 4.96
CA GLY A 153 -8.59 15.18 6.21
C GLY A 153 -7.40 14.26 6.47
N LEU A 154 -6.90 13.58 5.43
CA LEU A 154 -5.69 12.74 5.51
C LEU A 154 -4.44 13.56 5.86
N VAL A 155 -4.27 14.72 5.23
CA VAL A 155 -3.16 15.64 5.53
C VAL A 155 -3.26 16.15 6.97
N VAL A 156 -4.45 16.55 7.44
CA VAL A 156 -4.66 16.98 8.84
C VAL A 156 -4.25 15.87 9.81
N GLY A 157 -4.74 14.64 9.60
CA GLY A 157 -4.39 13.50 10.46
C GLY A 157 -2.87 13.26 10.49
N GLN A 158 -2.23 13.22 9.32
CA GLN A 158 -0.78 12.95 9.24
C GLN A 158 0.07 14.09 9.76
N MET A 159 -0.34 15.35 9.60
CA MET A 159 0.35 16.50 10.21
C MET A 159 0.24 16.44 11.73
N VAL A 160 -0.93 16.16 12.29
CA VAL A 160 -1.10 15.99 13.75
C VAL A 160 -0.18 14.88 14.25
N PHE A 161 -0.19 13.71 13.60
CA PHE A 161 0.68 12.60 13.99
C PHE A 161 2.17 12.97 13.93
N ALA A 162 2.63 13.51 12.81
CA ALA A 162 4.03 13.87 12.61
C ALA A 162 4.51 14.93 13.60
N LEU A 163 3.76 16.03 13.74
CA LEU A 163 4.10 17.12 14.66
C LEU A 163 4.12 16.64 16.11
N SER A 164 3.13 15.83 16.52
CA SER A 164 3.10 15.28 17.88
C SER A 164 4.26 14.32 18.12
N VAL A 165 4.60 13.45 17.17
CA VAL A 165 5.74 12.52 17.29
C VAL A 165 7.05 13.30 17.45
N PHE A 166 7.29 14.31 16.61
CA PHE A 166 8.49 15.13 16.71
C PHE A 166 8.55 15.96 18.01
N ALA A 167 7.40 16.38 18.55
CA ALA A 167 7.35 17.15 19.78
C ALA A 167 7.58 16.29 21.04
N PHE A 168 6.87 15.16 21.14
CA PHE A 168 6.75 14.41 22.40
C PHE A 168 7.62 13.15 22.50
N VAL A 169 8.09 12.59 21.38
CA VAL A 169 8.89 11.36 21.38
C VAL A 169 10.36 11.71 21.14
N ARG A 170 11.16 11.63 22.20
CA ARG A 170 12.60 11.94 22.23
C ARG A 170 13.44 10.78 22.76
N THR A 171 12.84 9.83 23.48
CA THR A 171 13.56 8.69 24.06
C THR A 171 12.82 7.35 23.85
N PRO A 172 13.52 6.20 23.91
CA PRO A 172 12.90 4.88 23.81
C PRO A 172 11.81 4.61 24.85
N ALA A 173 11.93 5.20 26.06
CA ALA A 173 10.96 5.02 27.14
C ALA A 173 9.58 5.61 26.81
N GLN A 174 9.52 6.53 25.85
CA GLN A 174 8.30 7.21 25.44
C GLN A 174 7.52 6.46 24.35
N LEU A 175 7.89 5.21 24.04
CA LEU A 175 7.18 4.40 23.03
C LEU A 175 5.67 4.35 23.27
N VAL A 176 5.23 4.27 24.53
CA VAL A 176 3.81 4.18 24.93
C VAL A 176 3.01 5.41 24.47
N TRP A 177 3.67 6.56 24.29
CA TRP A 177 3.02 7.74 23.72
C TRP A 177 2.67 7.57 22.25
N VAL A 178 3.39 6.75 21.48
CA VAL A 178 3.16 6.62 20.03
C VAL A 178 1.72 6.17 19.70
N PRO A 179 1.16 5.11 20.33
CA PRO A 179 -0.27 4.78 20.21
C PRO A 179 -1.23 5.90 20.62
N VAL A 180 -0.91 6.64 21.68
CA VAL A 180 -1.74 7.77 22.16
C VAL A 180 -1.76 8.91 21.14
N LEU A 181 -0.60 9.25 20.57
CA LEU A 181 -0.47 10.25 19.51
C LEU A 181 -1.16 9.80 18.22
N ARG A 182 -1.11 8.49 17.92
CA ARG A 182 -1.85 7.91 16.81
C ARG A 182 -3.35 8.04 17.01
N LEU A 183 -3.86 7.71 18.20
CA LEU A 183 -5.26 7.90 18.56
C LEU A 183 -5.68 9.37 18.42
N ALA A 184 -4.87 10.31 18.90
CA ALA A 184 -5.13 11.74 18.77
C ALA A 184 -5.22 12.18 17.29
N SER A 185 -4.33 11.67 16.43
CA SER A 185 -4.35 11.90 14.98
C SER A 185 -5.63 11.35 14.33
N ASP A 186 -6.00 10.10 14.64
CA ASP A 186 -7.19 9.46 14.08
C ASP A 186 -8.48 10.15 14.56
N LEU A 187 -8.52 10.63 15.82
CA LEU A 187 -9.62 11.44 16.35
C LEU A 187 -9.68 12.83 15.72
N ALA A 188 -8.55 13.50 15.46
CA ALA A 188 -8.52 14.78 14.75
C ALA A 188 -9.07 14.63 13.33
N LEU A 189 -8.73 13.54 12.65
CA LEU A 189 -9.27 13.19 11.34
C LEU A 189 -10.78 12.90 11.42
N ALA A 190 -11.23 12.11 12.39
CA ALA A 190 -12.65 11.83 12.60
C ALA A 190 -13.44 13.11 12.90
N GLY A 191 -12.90 13.99 13.75
CA GLY A 191 -13.48 15.29 14.10
C GLY A 191 -13.56 16.24 12.90
N TYR A 192 -12.54 16.27 12.04
CA TYR A 192 -12.59 17.01 10.77
C TYR A 192 -13.77 16.55 9.91
N PHE A 193 -13.93 15.24 9.72
CA PHE A 193 -15.02 14.70 8.91
C PHE A 193 -16.39 14.87 9.58
N ALA A 194 -16.48 14.73 10.89
CA ALA A 194 -17.71 14.97 11.66
C ALA A 194 -18.17 16.43 11.53
N ARG A 195 -17.24 17.40 11.67
CA ARG A 195 -17.53 18.83 11.48
C ARG A 195 -18.02 19.10 10.06
N ARG A 196 -17.35 18.57 9.04
CA ARG A 196 -17.77 18.73 7.64
C ARG A 196 -19.12 18.07 7.37
N PHE A 197 -19.37 16.90 7.96
CA PHE A 197 -20.64 16.22 7.83
C PHE A 197 -21.77 17.05 8.44
N ALA A 198 -21.58 17.59 9.65
CA ALA A 198 -22.57 18.43 10.31
C ALA A 198 -22.88 19.71 9.50
N GLN A 199 -21.86 20.35 8.92
CA GLN A 199 -22.03 21.55 8.09
C GLN A 199 -22.85 21.29 6.83
N GLU A 200 -22.73 20.11 6.21
CA GLU A 200 -23.40 19.81 4.93
C GLU A 200 -24.68 19.01 5.09
N HIS A 201 -24.81 18.27 6.18
CA HIS A 201 -25.87 17.30 6.40
C HIS A 201 -26.53 17.46 7.77
N GLY A 202 -26.39 18.59 8.46
CA GLY A 202 -27.23 18.94 9.62
C GLY A 202 -27.12 18.00 10.83
N GLY A 203 -26.03 17.24 10.93
CA GLY A 203 -25.74 16.35 12.06
C GLY A 203 -26.13 14.89 11.86
N LEU A 204 -25.63 14.03 12.76
CA LEU A 204 -25.81 12.59 12.70
C LEU A 204 -27.07 12.19 13.49
N ARG A 205 -27.96 11.41 12.89
CA ARG A 205 -29.03 10.70 13.61
C ARG A 205 -28.68 9.23 13.58
N LEU A 206 -28.81 8.52 14.70
CA LEU A 206 -28.38 7.13 14.85
C LEU A 206 -29.56 6.15 15.00
N PRO A 207 -30.49 6.05 14.02
CA PRO A 207 -31.51 5.02 14.06
C PRO A 207 -30.88 3.68 13.65
N LEU A 208 -30.48 2.86 14.62
CA LEU A 208 -30.06 1.50 14.36
C LEU A 208 -31.17 0.52 14.75
N THR A 209 -31.72 -0.19 13.77
CA THR A 209 -32.61 -1.32 13.98
C THR A 209 -31.86 -2.63 13.72
N LEU A 210 -32.20 -3.72 14.40
CA LEU A 210 -31.63 -5.06 14.12
C LEU A 210 -31.80 -5.49 12.65
N ARG A 211 -32.92 -5.14 12.03
CA ARG A 211 -33.18 -5.39 10.60
C ARG A 211 -32.21 -4.62 9.70
N ASP A 212 -31.93 -3.36 10.04
CA ASP A 212 -30.97 -2.52 9.31
C ASP A 212 -29.55 -3.08 9.44
N ALA A 213 -29.15 -3.52 10.64
CA ALA A 213 -27.84 -4.13 10.88
C ALA A 213 -27.61 -5.37 9.99
N ARG A 214 -28.60 -6.27 9.88
CA ARG A 214 -28.50 -7.46 9.01
C ARG A 214 -28.41 -7.08 7.53
N ASN A 215 -29.23 -6.12 7.09
CA ASN A 215 -29.27 -5.68 5.69
C ASN A 215 -27.99 -4.98 5.24
N VAL A 216 -27.31 -4.30 6.17
CA VAL A 216 -26.02 -3.63 5.93
C VAL A 216 -24.87 -4.63 6.01
N LEU A 217 -24.82 -5.44 7.07
CA LEU A 217 -23.66 -6.27 7.39
C LEU A 217 -23.47 -7.44 6.41
N GLY A 218 -24.54 -8.11 5.97
CA GLY A 218 -24.43 -9.25 5.05
C GLY A 218 -23.70 -8.92 3.73
N PRO A 219 -24.15 -7.90 2.98
CA PRO A 219 -23.46 -7.44 1.78
C PRO A 219 -22.07 -6.85 2.05
N ALA A 220 -21.89 -6.15 3.19
CA ALA A 220 -20.61 -5.58 3.57
C ALA A 220 -19.56 -6.67 3.85
N LEU A 221 -19.94 -7.73 4.58
CA LEU A 221 -19.07 -8.86 4.89
C LEU A 221 -18.50 -9.53 3.64
N THR A 222 -19.30 -9.64 2.57
CA THR A 222 -18.83 -10.20 1.30
C THR A 222 -17.67 -9.37 0.73
N LEU A 223 -17.77 -8.04 0.78
CA LEU A 223 -16.69 -7.14 0.36
C LEU A 223 -15.52 -7.13 1.38
N GLY A 224 -15.82 -7.30 2.66
CA GLY A 224 -14.86 -7.41 3.75
C GLY A 224 -13.96 -8.64 3.63
N VAL A 225 -14.51 -9.80 3.29
CA VAL A 225 -13.74 -11.04 3.06
C VAL A 225 -12.76 -10.87 1.90
N LEU A 226 -13.18 -10.25 0.79
CA LEU A 226 -12.28 -9.96 -0.33
C LEU A 226 -11.15 -9.01 0.06
N GLN A 227 -11.45 -8.02 0.90
CA GLN A 227 -10.44 -7.11 1.45
C GLN A 227 -9.50 -7.85 2.43
N ALA A 228 -10.03 -8.75 3.25
CA ALA A 228 -9.27 -9.55 4.20
C ALA A 228 -8.22 -10.40 3.49
N LEU A 229 -8.62 -11.13 2.46
CA LEU A 229 -7.70 -11.91 1.63
C LEU A 229 -6.58 -11.04 1.05
N SER A 230 -6.89 -9.81 0.65
CA SER A 230 -5.86 -8.89 0.13
C SER A 230 -4.88 -8.42 1.21
N ILE A 231 -5.34 -8.16 2.43
CA ILE A 231 -4.49 -7.66 3.54
C ILE A 231 -3.58 -8.75 4.10
N ILE A 232 -4.11 -9.96 4.27
CA ILE A 232 -3.36 -11.14 4.72
C ILE A 232 -2.13 -11.34 3.83
N ASN A 233 -2.24 -11.09 2.52
CA ASN A 233 -1.14 -11.29 1.58
C ASN A 233 0.06 -10.35 1.79
N TYR A 234 -0.10 -9.19 2.44
CA TYR A 234 0.96 -8.17 2.52
C TYR A 234 1.46 -7.88 3.94
N ASN A 235 0.72 -8.24 4.98
CA ASN A 235 1.08 -7.91 6.37
C ASN A 235 1.27 -9.12 7.27
N PHE A 236 1.11 -10.34 6.76
CA PHE A 236 1.16 -11.53 7.61
C PHE A 236 2.60 -11.93 7.97
N ASP A 237 3.56 -11.58 7.12
CA ASP A 237 5.00 -11.77 7.37
C ASP A 237 5.42 -11.19 8.72
N ALA A 238 5.07 -9.93 9.00
CA ALA A 238 5.45 -9.25 10.24
C ALA A 238 4.78 -9.89 11.47
N VAL A 239 3.55 -10.40 11.31
CA VAL A 239 2.86 -11.13 12.38
C VAL A 239 3.56 -12.45 12.67
N LEU A 240 3.79 -13.28 11.64
CA LEU A 240 4.47 -14.56 11.80
C LEU A 240 5.88 -14.38 12.36
N LEU A 241 6.62 -13.38 11.90
CA LEU A 241 7.95 -13.07 12.40
C LEU A 241 7.92 -12.68 13.88
N GLY A 242 6.92 -11.92 14.33
CA GLY A 242 6.76 -11.56 15.74
C GLY A 242 6.50 -12.76 16.64
N PHE A 243 5.72 -13.75 16.17
CA PHE A 243 5.46 -15.00 16.90
C PHE A 243 6.64 -15.99 16.86
N LEU A 244 7.31 -16.12 15.72
CA LEU A 244 8.29 -17.18 15.47
C LEU A 244 9.75 -16.75 15.73
N ALA A 245 10.07 -15.47 15.56
CA ALA A 245 11.43 -14.93 15.67
C ALA A 245 11.54 -13.69 16.58
N GLY A 246 10.44 -13.27 17.22
CA GLY A 246 10.40 -12.19 18.21
C GLY A 246 10.38 -10.77 17.63
N VAL A 247 10.07 -9.81 18.50
CA VAL A 247 9.84 -8.40 18.13
C VAL A 247 11.07 -7.70 17.54
N THR A 248 12.29 -8.05 17.97
CA THR A 248 13.52 -7.45 17.41
C THR A 248 13.66 -7.77 15.93
N SER A 249 13.35 -9.00 15.52
CA SER A 249 13.32 -9.42 14.12
C SER A 249 12.29 -8.62 13.32
N VAL A 250 11.13 -8.34 13.91
CA VAL A 250 10.11 -7.45 13.30
C VAL A 250 10.65 -6.03 13.11
N GLY A 251 11.40 -5.50 14.08
CA GLY A 251 12.05 -4.19 13.96
C GLY A 251 13.00 -4.10 12.77
N TRP A 252 13.88 -5.10 12.61
CA TRP A 252 14.79 -5.17 11.46
C TRP A 252 14.05 -5.39 10.14
N TYR A 253 13.07 -6.29 10.09
CA TYR A 253 12.30 -6.57 8.88
C TYR A 253 11.49 -5.35 8.42
N SER A 254 10.80 -4.68 9.34
CA SER A 254 10.02 -3.48 9.03
C SER A 254 10.89 -2.32 8.52
N ALA A 255 12.11 -2.16 9.05
CA ALA A 255 13.08 -1.19 8.54
C ALA A 255 13.50 -1.50 7.09
N ALA A 256 13.75 -2.78 6.76
CA ALA A 256 14.04 -3.21 5.39
C ALA A 256 12.85 -3.02 4.43
N TYR A 257 11.63 -3.21 4.92
CA TYR A 257 10.42 -3.13 4.10
C TYR A 257 10.01 -1.68 3.76
N LYS A 258 10.39 -0.67 4.54
CA LYS A 258 9.95 0.71 4.22
C LYS A 258 10.55 1.29 2.93
N PRO A 259 11.86 1.18 2.64
CA PRO A 259 12.39 1.58 1.34
C PRO A 259 11.65 0.92 0.17
N VAL A 260 11.27 -0.36 0.31
CA VAL A 260 10.46 -1.12 -0.66
C VAL A 260 9.09 -0.45 -0.87
N THR A 261 8.39 -0.07 0.20
CA THR A 261 7.08 0.62 0.07
C THR A 261 7.19 1.96 -0.65
N VAL A 262 8.26 2.72 -0.43
CA VAL A 262 8.51 3.98 -1.13
C VAL A 262 8.81 3.74 -2.61
N ALA A 263 9.65 2.75 -2.92
CA ALA A 263 9.98 2.37 -4.29
C ALA A 263 8.74 1.94 -5.09
N LEU A 264 7.75 1.32 -4.44
CA LEU A 264 6.50 0.88 -5.07
C LEU A 264 5.42 1.98 -5.18
N ALA A 265 5.55 3.10 -4.47
CA ALA A 265 4.52 4.13 -4.43
C ALA A 265 4.20 4.73 -5.83
N MET A 266 5.24 5.02 -6.62
CA MET A 266 5.09 5.57 -7.96
C MET A 266 4.58 4.54 -8.98
N PRO A 267 5.14 3.31 -9.07
CA PRO A 267 4.58 2.26 -9.93
C PRO A 267 3.11 1.96 -9.66
N LEU A 268 2.68 1.89 -8.40
CA LEU A 268 1.27 1.65 -8.06
C LEU A 268 0.35 2.76 -8.59
N THR A 269 0.81 4.02 -8.55
CA THR A 269 0.09 5.15 -9.13
C THR A 269 0.00 5.04 -10.65
N TYR A 270 1.09 4.63 -11.32
CA TYR A 270 1.08 4.37 -12.76
C TYR A 270 0.07 3.27 -13.14
N PHE A 271 0.04 2.16 -12.41
CA PHE A 271 -0.88 1.05 -12.70
C PHE A 271 -2.36 1.41 -12.52
N ALA A 272 -2.68 2.31 -11.60
CA ALA A 272 -4.03 2.85 -11.46
C ALA A 272 -4.49 3.62 -12.72
N GLY A 273 -3.58 4.34 -13.37
CA GLY A 273 -3.85 5.02 -14.65
C GLY A 273 -3.81 4.10 -15.88
N LEU A 274 -3.05 3.00 -15.80
CA LEU A 274 -2.95 2.00 -16.88
C LEU A 274 -4.27 1.23 -17.07
N PHE A 275 -4.99 0.95 -15.99
CA PHE A 275 -6.20 0.12 -16.02
C PHE A 275 -7.31 0.65 -16.95
N PRO A 276 -7.73 1.93 -16.87
CA PRO A 276 -8.72 2.49 -17.79
C PRO A 276 -8.29 2.42 -19.26
N ALA A 277 -7.02 2.72 -19.56
CA ALA A 277 -6.50 2.66 -20.93
C ALA A 277 -6.52 1.25 -21.51
N LEU A 278 -6.16 0.24 -20.71
CA LEU A 278 -6.28 -1.16 -21.10
C LEU A 278 -7.74 -1.58 -21.27
N SER A 279 -8.64 -1.11 -20.44
CA SER A 279 -10.07 -1.49 -20.48
C SER A 279 -10.74 -0.94 -21.75
N SER A 280 -10.45 0.31 -22.11
CA SER A 280 -10.93 0.92 -23.36
C SER A 280 -10.39 0.19 -24.59
N ALA A 281 -9.07 -0.03 -24.64
CA ALA A 281 -8.44 -0.69 -25.78
C ALA A 281 -8.90 -2.15 -25.93
N TYR A 282 -9.18 -2.86 -24.83
CA TYR A 282 -9.70 -4.23 -24.90
C TYR A 282 -11.10 -4.30 -25.52
N ALA A 283 -11.94 -3.29 -25.31
CA ALA A 283 -13.28 -3.22 -25.87
C ALA A 283 -13.28 -2.87 -27.37
N GLU A 284 -12.31 -2.06 -27.81
CA GLU A 284 -12.24 -1.55 -29.19
C GLU A 284 -11.40 -2.45 -30.11
N ASN A 285 -10.14 -2.69 -29.75
CA ASN A 285 -9.16 -3.32 -30.63
C ASN A 285 -8.07 -4.09 -29.86
N LYS A 286 -7.99 -5.40 -30.09
CA LYS A 286 -7.01 -6.28 -29.45
C LYS A 286 -5.56 -5.91 -29.77
N GLU A 287 -5.26 -5.34 -30.94
CA GLU A 287 -3.90 -4.91 -31.29
C GLU A 287 -3.48 -3.66 -30.50
N ASP A 288 -4.40 -2.72 -30.29
CA ASP A 288 -4.14 -1.55 -29.45
C ASP A 288 -3.92 -1.98 -27.99
N PHE A 289 -4.72 -2.92 -27.49
CA PHE A 289 -4.52 -3.53 -26.19
C PHE A 289 -3.12 -4.17 -26.06
N ARG A 290 -2.72 -4.98 -27.05
CA ARG A 290 -1.38 -5.61 -27.09
C ARG A 290 -0.27 -4.57 -27.14
N GLY A 291 -0.46 -3.49 -27.90
CA GLY A 291 0.44 -2.36 -27.97
C GLY A 291 0.64 -1.66 -26.62
N ILE A 292 -0.44 -1.41 -25.89
CA ILE A 292 -0.40 -0.81 -24.54
C ILE A 292 0.32 -1.74 -23.56
N VAL A 293 -0.02 -3.03 -23.54
CA VAL A 293 0.68 -4.03 -22.68
C VAL A 293 2.17 -4.06 -22.99
N SER A 294 2.55 -4.11 -24.27
CA SER A 294 3.94 -4.15 -24.70
C SER A 294 4.72 -2.89 -24.30
N ARG A 295 4.11 -1.71 -24.41
CA ARG A 295 4.71 -0.43 -23.97
C ARG A 295 4.84 -0.40 -22.45
N SER A 296 3.81 -0.85 -21.73
CA SER A 296 3.83 -0.93 -20.27
C SER A 296 4.91 -1.88 -19.77
N LEU A 297 5.10 -3.05 -20.39
CA LEU A 297 6.18 -3.98 -20.05
C LEU A 297 7.56 -3.39 -20.30
N ARG A 298 7.76 -2.66 -21.41
CA ARG A 298 9.02 -1.93 -21.66
C ARG A 298 9.31 -0.91 -20.56
N LEU A 299 8.32 -0.12 -20.16
CA LEU A 299 8.47 0.84 -19.07
C LEU A 299 8.75 0.13 -17.73
N ALA A 300 7.94 -0.87 -17.40
CA ALA A 300 8.03 -1.64 -16.17
C ALA A 300 9.41 -2.28 -16.00
N THR A 301 9.91 -2.98 -17.02
CA THR A 301 11.25 -3.59 -17.03
C THR A 301 12.36 -2.54 -16.97
N SER A 302 12.23 -1.44 -17.73
CA SER A 302 13.24 -0.37 -17.75
C SER A 302 13.41 0.31 -16.39
N PHE A 303 12.33 0.49 -15.62
CA PHE A 303 12.38 1.13 -14.30
C PHE A 303 12.64 0.16 -13.14
N SER A 304 12.17 -1.07 -13.26
CA SER A 304 12.29 -2.04 -12.18
C SER A 304 13.73 -2.49 -11.97
N VAL A 305 14.49 -2.75 -13.04
CA VAL A 305 15.86 -3.27 -12.93
C VAL A 305 16.79 -2.33 -12.13
N PRO A 306 16.82 -1.01 -12.35
CA PRO A 306 17.60 -0.08 -11.53
C PRO A 306 17.21 -0.09 -10.05
N LEU A 307 15.92 -0.25 -9.75
CA LEU A 307 15.43 -0.35 -8.37
C LEU A 307 15.90 -1.65 -7.71
N GLY A 308 15.90 -2.77 -8.45
CA GLY A 308 16.42 -4.05 -7.96
C GLY A 308 17.93 -4.03 -7.74
N VAL A 309 18.70 -3.68 -8.77
CA VAL A 309 20.17 -3.62 -8.73
C VAL A 309 20.64 -2.57 -7.72
N GLY A 310 20.12 -1.35 -7.84
CA GLY A 310 20.46 -0.26 -6.92
C GLY A 310 20.04 -0.57 -5.49
N GLY A 311 18.81 -1.06 -5.28
CA GLY A 311 18.32 -1.44 -3.96
C GLY A 311 19.15 -2.55 -3.30
N ALA A 312 19.60 -3.54 -4.07
CA ALA A 312 20.43 -4.63 -3.55
C ALA A 312 21.88 -4.19 -3.28
N MET A 313 22.53 -3.50 -4.22
CA MET A 313 23.94 -3.13 -4.06
C MET A 313 24.14 -1.94 -3.11
N LEU A 314 23.14 -1.07 -2.98
CA LEU A 314 23.16 0.09 -2.07
C LEU A 314 22.36 -0.16 -0.78
N ALA A 315 21.94 -1.40 -0.49
CA ALA A 315 21.13 -1.73 0.67
C ALA A 315 21.75 -1.24 2.00
N GLU A 316 23.05 -1.44 2.17
CA GLU A 316 23.78 -1.03 3.37
C GLU A 316 23.78 0.48 3.60
N PRO A 317 24.29 1.32 2.68
CA PRO A 317 24.26 2.77 2.89
C PRO A 317 22.85 3.31 3.01
N ILE A 318 21.85 2.73 2.33
CA ILE A 318 20.43 3.13 2.48
C ILE A 318 19.94 2.87 3.90
N ILE A 319 20.15 1.66 4.44
CA ILE A 319 19.69 1.30 5.79
C ILE A 319 20.43 2.11 6.85
N LEU A 320 21.75 2.26 6.73
CA LEU A 320 22.55 3.03 7.68
C LEU A 320 22.20 4.52 7.63
N LEU A 321 21.97 5.08 6.45
CA LEU A 321 21.51 6.47 6.30
C LEU A 321 20.12 6.64 6.89
N LEU A 322 19.18 5.74 6.69
CA LEU A 322 17.81 5.94 7.16
C LEU A 322 17.68 5.63 8.65
N PHE A 323 18.17 4.48 9.10
CA PHE A 323 17.85 3.92 10.41
C PHE A 323 19.04 3.87 11.38
N GLY A 324 20.27 3.94 10.85
CA GLY A 324 21.51 3.92 11.64
C GLY A 324 22.10 2.51 11.85
N PRO A 325 23.27 2.42 12.50
CA PRO A 325 24.07 1.19 12.60
C PRO A 325 23.37 0.01 13.28
N ALA A 326 22.48 0.27 14.24
CA ALA A 326 21.73 -0.78 14.93
C ALA A 326 20.83 -1.61 13.99
N TYR A 327 20.53 -1.08 12.80
CA TYR A 327 19.72 -1.73 11.77
C TYR A 327 20.55 -2.42 10.69
N ALA A 328 21.87 -2.52 10.81
CA ALA A 328 22.72 -3.27 9.87
C ALA A 328 22.21 -4.70 9.56
N PRO A 329 21.61 -5.47 10.50
CA PRO A 329 21.01 -6.77 10.17
C PRO A 329 19.88 -6.70 9.13
N SER A 330 19.21 -5.55 8.94
CA SER A 330 18.18 -5.36 7.90
C SER A 330 18.73 -5.37 6.46
N VAL A 331 20.04 -5.22 6.29
CA VAL A 331 20.68 -5.12 4.96
C VAL A 331 20.44 -6.33 4.07
N PRO A 332 20.73 -7.58 4.48
CA PRO A 332 20.43 -8.77 3.66
C PRO A 332 18.95 -8.90 3.32
N VAL A 333 18.06 -8.49 4.22
CA VAL A 333 16.60 -8.50 3.99
C VAL A 333 16.24 -7.52 2.87
N LEU A 334 16.75 -6.29 2.91
CA LEU A 334 16.52 -5.31 1.84
C LEU A 334 17.11 -5.78 0.50
N ARG A 335 18.27 -6.46 0.50
CA ARG A 335 18.86 -7.03 -0.72
C ARG A 335 17.93 -8.02 -1.42
N ILE A 336 17.24 -8.86 -0.66
CA ILE A 336 16.28 -9.84 -1.20
C ILE A 336 15.01 -9.11 -1.65
N LEU A 337 14.44 -8.26 -0.80
CA LEU A 337 13.20 -7.55 -1.09
C LEU A 337 13.31 -6.56 -2.26
N ALA A 338 14.51 -6.05 -2.55
CA ALA A 338 14.76 -5.22 -3.73
C ALA A 338 14.41 -5.96 -5.03
N TRP A 339 14.63 -7.28 -5.10
CA TRP A 339 14.21 -8.09 -6.24
C TRP A 339 12.69 -8.33 -6.25
N SER A 340 12.05 -8.41 -5.08
CA SER A 340 10.59 -8.47 -5.00
C SER A 340 9.95 -7.20 -5.60
N VAL A 341 10.56 -6.01 -5.44
CA VAL A 341 10.11 -4.78 -6.12
C VAL A 341 10.07 -4.96 -7.64
N VAL A 342 11.09 -5.61 -8.20
CA VAL A 342 11.17 -5.85 -9.65
C VAL A 342 10.00 -6.68 -10.13
N LEU A 343 9.72 -7.77 -9.42
CA LEU A 343 8.64 -8.70 -9.74
C LEU A 343 7.27 -8.05 -9.57
N VAL A 344 7.06 -7.26 -8.51
CA VAL A 344 5.80 -6.54 -8.28
C VAL A 344 5.52 -5.56 -9.42
N ILE A 345 6.53 -4.81 -9.88
CA ILE A 345 6.39 -3.87 -11.00
C ILE A 345 6.07 -4.65 -12.30
N LEU A 346 6.76 -5.77 -12.55
CA LEU A 346 6.50 -6.58 -13.73
C LEU A 346 5.09 -7.20 -13.71
N ARG A 347 4.68 -7.73 -12.54
CA ARG A 347 3.34 -8.26 -12.26
C ARG A 347 2.26 -7.23 -12.50
N GLY A 348 2.50 -5.98 -12.13
CA GLY A 348 1.53 -4.89 -12.23
C GLY A 348 0.92 -4.76 -13.61
N THR A 349 1.72 -4.84 -14.68
CA THR A 349 1.21 -4.79 -16.06
C THR A 349 0.29 -5.97 -16.38
N PHE A 350 0.70 -7.20 -16.04
CA PHE A 350 -0.07 -8.41 -16.35
C PHE A 350 -1.38 -8.50 -15.57
N HIS A 351 -1.33 -8.16 -14.28
CA HIS A 351 -2.48 -8.11 -13.40
C HIS A 351 -3.52 -7.09 -13.92
N GLN A 352 -3.10 -5.87 -14.28
CA GLN A 352 -4.02 -4.88 -14.83
C GLN A 352 -4.60 -5.30 -16.18
N ALA A 353 -3.81 -5.97 -17.04
CA ALA A 353 -4.28 -6.50 -18.31
C ALA A 353 -5.36 -7.59 -18.15
N LEU A 354 -5.18 -8.53 -17.22
CA LEU A 354 -6.21 -9.54 -16.91
C LEU A 354 -7.49 -8.91 -16.36
N ASN A 355 -7.35 -7.94 -15.47
CA ASN A 355 -8.50 -7.23 -14.89
C ASN A 355 -9.27 -6.46 -15.96
N ALA A 356 -8.57 -5.73 -16.83
CA ALA A 356 -9.15 -5.00 -17.95
C ALA A 356 -9.90 -5.93 -18.93
N ALA A 357 -9.42 -7.17 -19.08
CA ALA A 357 -10.06 -8.21 -19.88
C ALA A 357 -11.24 -8.93 -19.16
N ASN A 358 -11.77 -8.37 -18.06
CA ASN A 358 -12.84 -8.96 -17.24
C ASN A 358 -12.48 -10.34 -16.65
N ARG A 359 -11.20 -10.62 -16.37
CA ARG A 359 -10.72 -11.87 -15.78
C ARG A 359 -10.20 -11.71 -14.34
N SER A 360 -10.73 -10.76 -13.58
CA SER A 360 -10.33 -10.48 -12.20
C SER A 360 -10.44 -11.69 -11.25
N ALA A 361 -11.39 -12.59 -11.48
CA ALA A 361 -11.49 -13.84 -10.73
C ALA A 361 -10.29 -14.79 -10.96
N VAL A 362 -9.70 -14.78 -12.16
CA VAL A 362 -8.51 -15.58 -12.48
C VAL A 362 -7.29 -15.01 -11.77
N ASP A 363 -7.14 -13.69 -11.81
CA ASP A 363 -6.06 -13.01 -11.09
C ASP A 363 -6.17 -13.21 -9.58
N LEU A 364 -7.38 -13.10 -9.00
CA LEU A 364 -7.62 -13.37 -7.58
C LEU A 364 -7.17 -14.78 -7.19
N ARG A 365 -7.43 -15.79 -8.03
CA ARG A 365 -6.95 -17.16 -7.80
C ARG A 365 -5.41 -17.24 -7.81
N CYS A 366 -4.75 -16.52 -8.73
CA CYS A 366 -3.28 -16.46 -8.75
C CYS A 366 -2.73 -15.82 -7.47
N ALA A 367 -3.37 -14.73 -7.02
CA ALA A 367 -3.03 -14.06 -5.77
C ALA A 367 -3.19 -14.99 -4.55
N MET A 368 -4.29 -15.74 -4.48
CA MET A 368 -4.54 -16.70 -3.39
C MET A 368 -3.51 -17.83 -3.37
N VAL A 369 -3.14 -18.38 -4.53
CA VAL A 369 -2.11 -19.43 -4.61
C VAL A 369 -0.75 -18.88 -4.14
N SER A 370 -0.36 -17.70 -4.64
CA SER A 370 0.88 -17.03 -4.22
C SER A 370 0.91 -16.76 -2.72
N ALA A 371 -0.20 -16.28 -2.16
CA ALA A 371 -0.29 -15.98 -0.74
C ALA A 371 -0.28 -17.22 0.14
N GLY A 372 -1.00 -18.27 -0.25
CA GLY A 372 -0.96 -19.55 0.45
C GLY A 372 0.46 -20.11 0.48
N LEU A 373 1.19 -20.02 -0.64
CA LEU A 373 2.60 -20.38 -0.69
C LEU A 373 3.46 -19.49 0.20
N ASN A 374 3.25 -18.17 0.19
CA ASN A 374 3.99 -17.24 1.04
C ASN A 374 3.83 -17.60 2.53
N VAL A 375 2.59 -17.82 2.99
CA VAL A 375 2.30 -18.21 4.38
C VAL A 375 2.95 -19.55 4.72
N ALA A 376 2.83 -20.55 3.83
CA ALA A 376 3.45 -21.86 4.03
C ALA A 376 4.98 -21.77 4.12
N LEU A 377 5.61 -21.02 3.21
CA LEU A 377 7.05 -20.79 3.22
C LEU A 377 7.48 -20.00 4.45
N ASN A 378 6.71 -19.01 4.90
CA ASN A 378 7.02 -18.28 6.12
C ASN A 378 7.03 -19.21 7.36
N ILE A 379 6.03 -20.08 7.50
CA ILE A 379 5.94 -21.04 8.62
C ILE A 379 7.16 -21.97 8.64
N VAL A 380 7.67 -22.36 7.47
CA VAL A 380 8.84 -23.27 7.35
C VAL A 380 10.17 -22.52 7.47
N LEU A 381 10.33 -21.39 6.79
CA LEU A 381 11.61 -20.68 6.65
C LEU A 381 11.92 -19.75 7.82
N ILE A 382 10.91 -19.12 8.44
CA ILE A 382 11.16 -18.17 9.55
C ILE A 382 11.83 -18.86 10.75
N PRO A 383 11.42 -20.07 11.21
CA PRO A 383 12.08 -20.72 12.33
C PRO A 383 13.58 -21.01 12.10
N HIS A 384 13.98 -21.21 10.84
CA HIS A 384 15.35 -21.60 10.47
C HIS A 384 16.22 -20.41 10.05
N TYR A 385 15.63 -19.41 9.37
CA TYR A 385 16.34 -18.30 8.74
C TYR A 385 15.85 -16.91 9.22
N GLY A 386 14.92 -16.85 10.17
CA GLY A 386 14.36 -15.61 10.72
C GLY A 386 13.81 -14.68 9.63
N MET A 387 14.19 -13.41 9.72
CA MET A 387 13.78 -12.35 8.78
C MET A 387 14.27 -12.56 7.34
N ILE A 388 15.39 -13.28 7.14
CA ILE A 388 15.88 -13.63 5.80
C ILE A 388 14.95 -14.67 5.17
N GLY A 389 14.48 -15.63 5.97
CA GLY A 389 13.46 -16.60 5.58
C GLY A 389 12.16 -15.93 5.14
N ALA A 390 11.71 -14.92 5.89
CA ALA A 390 10.53 -14.13 5.52
C ALA A 390 10.72 -13.43 4.16
N ALA A 391 11.83 -12.72 3.95
CA ALA A 391 12.09 -12.06 2.68
C ALA A 391 12.20 -13.03 1.50
N ALA A 392 12.81 -14.21 1.71
CA ALA A 392 12.89 -15.25 0.70
C ALA A 392 11.50 -15.84 0.36
N ALA A 393 10.63 -16.04 1.36
CA ALA A 393 9.25 -16.46 1.16
C ALA A 393 8.46 -15.43 0.33
N THR A 394 8.64 -14.13 0.61
CA THR A 394 8.03 -13.04 -0.18
C THR A 394 8.51 -13.06 -1.62
N LEU A 395 9.82 -13.17 -1.85
CA LEU A 395 10.39 -13.22 -3.20
C LEU A 395 9.88 -14.43 -3.98
N ALA A 396 9.88 -15.62 -3.38
CA ALA A 396 9.39 -16.85 -4.01
C ALA A 396 7.91 -16.76 -4.37
N ALA A 397 7.08 -16.18 -3.49
CA ALA A 397 5.67 -15.95 -3.76
C ALA A 397 5.46 -15.01 -4.95
N GLU A 398 6.19 -13.89 -5.02
CA GLU A 398 6.10 -12.96 -6.15
C GLU A 398 6.54 -13.60 -7.48
N ILE A 399 7.54 -14.49 -7.47
CA ILE A 399 7.92 -15.29 -8.66
C ILE A 399 6.74 -16.14 -9.12
N VAL A 400 6.08 -16.84 -8.19
CA VAL A 400 4.92 -17.68 -8.50
C VAL A 400 3.76 -16.83 -9.02
N TRP A 401 3.46 -15.69 -8.41
CA TRP A 401 2.39 -14.82 -8.87
C TRP A 401 2.65 -14.28 -10.28
N VAL A 402 3.84 -13.73 -10.55
CA VAL A 402 4.23 -13.27 -11.89
C VAL A 402 4.08 -14.40 -12.92
N THR A 403 4.57 -15.59 -12.59
CA THR A 403 4.51 -16.74 -13.51
C THR A 403 3.07 -17.14 -13.80
N LEU A 404 2.23 -17.28 -12.76
CA LEU A 404 0.83 -17.65 -12.91
C LEU A 404 0.06 -16.58 -13.70
N VAL A 405 0.24 -15.29 -13.39
CA VAL A 405 -0.50 -14.20 -14.04
C VAL A 405 -0.11 -14.08 -15.51
N THR A 406 1.18 -14.22 -15.86
CA THR A 406 1.65 -14.22 -17.25
C THR A 406 1.10 -15.42 -18.02
N ASN A 407 1.15 -16.62 -17.44
CA ASN A 407 0.60 -17.83 -18.07
C ASN A 407 -0.91 -17.71 -18.31
N ARG A 408 -1.65 -17.16 -17.34
CA ARG A 408 -3.10 -16.96 -17.47
C ARG A 408 -3.46 -15.86 -18.47
N LEU A 409 -2.69 -14.78 -18.54
CA LEU A 409 -2.87 -13.76 -19.59
C LEU A 409 -2.61 -14.36 -20.99
N ASN A 410 -1.52 -15.11 -21.14
CA ASN A 410 -1.15 -15.78 -22.39
C ASN A 410 -2.21 -16.77 -22.87
N HIS A 411 -2.87 -17.47 -21.94
CA HIS A 411 -3.91 -18.43 -22.26
C HIS A 411 -5.26 -17.79 -22.58
N TYR A 412 -5.68 -16.77 -21.81
CA TYR A 412 -7.05 -16.23 -21.89
C TYR A 412 -7.20 -14.94 -22.71
N VAL A 413 -6.12 -14.18 -22.95
CA VAL A 413 -6.21 -12.81 -23.47
C VAL A 413 -5.30 -12.59 -24.66
N ILE A 414 -3.98 -12.53 -24.45
CA ILE A 414 -2.98 -12.26 -25.49
C ILE A 414 -1.67 -12.98 -25.18
N GLN A 415 -1.02 -13.51 -26.20
CA GLN A 415 0.32 -14.09 -26.05
C GLN A 415 1.39 -12.99 -26.03
N VAL A 416 2.10 -12.92 -24.92
CA VAL A 416 3.20 -11.98 -24.70
C VAL A 416 4.45 -12.78 -24.37
N ASN A 417 5.47 -12.66 -25.23
CA ASN A 417 6.80 -13.20 -24.95
C ASN A 417 7.57 -12.17 -24.12
N LEU A 418 8.04 -12.56 -22.93
CA LEU A 418 8.76 -11.68 -22.00
C LEU A 418 10.23 -11.44 -22.40
N LEU A 419 10.87 -12.41 -23.05
CA LEU A 419 12.31 -12.35 -23.37
C LEU A 419 12.74 -11.05 -24.07
N PRO A 420 12.03 -10.58 -25.12
CA PRO A 420 12.40 -9.36 -25.84
C PRO A 420 12.44 -8.10 -24.97
N TYR A 421 11.67 -8.08 -23.88
CA TYR A 421 11.59 -6.94 -22.98
C TYR A 421 12.61 -7.01 -21.84
N LEU A 422 13.16 -8.19 -21.54
CA LEU A 422 14.05 -8.39 -20.39
C LEU A 422 15.54 -8.27 -20.72
N TRP A 423 15.97 -8.69 -21.91
CA TRP A 423 17.40 -8.81 -22.19
C TRP A 423 18.13 -7.45 -22.20
N ARG A 424 17.53 -6.38 -22.75
CA ARG A 424 18.17 -5.04 -22.77
C ARG A 424 18.26 -4.43 -21.36
N PRO A 425 17.17 -4.38 -20.57
CA PRO A 425 17.26 -3.95 -19.17
C PRO A 425 18.20 -4.81 -18.34
N ALA A 426 18.26 -6.13 -18.57
CA ALA A 426 19.19 -7.00 -17.86
C ALA A 426 20.66 -6.67 -18.16
N LEU A 427 21.02 -6.45 -19.43
CA LEU A 427 22.37 -6.03 -19.80
C LEU A 427 22.72 -4.64 -19.24
N ALA A 428 21.80 -3.68 -19.33
CA ALA A 428 21.97 -2.36 -18.72
C ALA A 428 22.11 -2.45 -17.19
N GLY A 429 21.36 -3.37 -16.55
CA GLY A 429 21.44 -3.67 -15.13
C GLY A 429 22.78 -4.28 -14.74
N ALA A 430 23.32 -5.18 -15.55
CA ALA A 430 24.66 -5.73 -15.35
C ALA A 430 25.75 -4.64 -15.48
N ALA A 431 25.63 -3.75 -16.46
CA ALA A 431 26.53 -2.60 -16.60
C ALA A 431 26.43 -1.64 -15.41
N MET A 432 25.22 -1.38 -14.92
CA MET A 432 25.00 -0.62 -13.68
C MET A 432 25.65 -1.32 -12.48
N ALA A 433 25.47 -2.62 -12.33
CA ALA A 433 26.06 -3.37 -11.23
C ALA A 433 27.60 -3.31 -11.27
N ALA A 434 28.21 -3.49 -12.44
CA ALA A 434 29.65 -3.35 -12.65
C ALA A 434 30.12 -1.93 -12.29
N CYS A 435 29.39 -0.90 -12.71
CA CYS A 435 29.69 0.48 -12.36
C CYS A 435 29.63 0.74 -10.83
N LEU A 436 28.58 0.25 -10.16
CA LEU A 436 28.44 0.37 -8.71
C LEU A 436 29.53 -0.38 -7.93
N TRP A 437 30.02 -1.49 -8.49
CA TRP A 437 31.12 -2.25 -7.91
C TRP A 437 32.46 -1.54 -8.10
N LEU A 438 32.77 -1.08 -9.31
CA LEU A 438 34.03 -0.38 -9.62
C LEU A 438 34.14 0.98 -8.90
N ALA A 439 33.02 1.68 -8.70
CA ALA A 439 32.97 2.95 -8.01
C ALA A 439 32.76 2.82 -6.49
N GLU A 440 33.09 1.67 -5.88
CA GLU A 440 32.99 1.47 -4.43
C GLU A 440 33.65 2.54 -3.55
N PRO A 441 34.82 3.12 -3.90
CA PRO A 441 35.43 4.20 -3.12
C PRO A 441 34.67 5.52 -3.16
N VAL A 442 33.75 5.71 -4.12
CA VAL A 442 33.01 6.95 -4.31
C VAL A 442 31.85 7.02 -3.32
N PHE A 443 31.57 8.22 -2.80
CA PHE A 443 30.41 8.47 -1.95
C PHE A 443 29.13 7.88 -2.56
N TRP A 444 28.39 7.09 -1.78
CA TRP A 444 27.37 6.20 -2.31
C TRP A 444 26.25 6.90 -3.10
N MET A 445 25.92 8.16 -2.80
CA MET A 445 24.91 8.93 -3.55
C MET A 445 25.42 9.30 -4.96
N ALA A 446 26.68 9.70 -5.07
CA ALA A 446 27.31 9.97 -6.35
C ALA A 446 27.48 8.67 -7.15
N ARG A 447 27.85 7.58 -6.48
CA ARG A 447 27.88 6.22 -7.04
C ARG A 447 26.51 5.78 -7.55
N ALA A 448 25.44 6.04 -6.80
CA ALA A 448 24.06 5.75 -7.23
C ALA A 448 23.67 6.55 -8.49
N ALA A 449 23.95 7.86 -8.49
CA ALA A 449 23.68 8.71 -9.64
C ALA A 449 24.47 8.26 -10.89
N LEU A 450 25.75 7.90 -10.72
CA LEU A 450 26.60 7.34 -11.77
C LEU A 450 26.04 6.02 -12.31
N GLY A 451 25.66 5.08 -11.42
CA GLY A 451 25.08 3.80 -11.80
C GLY A 451 23.77 3.94 -12.58
N VAL A 452 22.89 4.85 -12.15
CA VAL A 452 21.65 5.20 -12.87
C VAL A 452 21.97 5.80 -14.24
N GLY A 453 22.97 6.70 -14.32
CA GLY A 453 23.44 7.28 -15.58
C GLY A 453 23.96 6.22 -16.55
N VAL A 454 24.80 5.29 -16.08
CA VAL A 454 25.32 4.16 -16.86
C VAL A 454 24.18 3.26 -17.33
N TYR A 455 23.23 2.93 -16.46
CA TYR A 455 22.07 2.12 -16.82
C TYR A 455 21.30 2.72 -17.99
N PHE A 456 20.87 3.98 -17.86
CA PHE A 456 20.07 4.62 -18.90
C PHE A 456 20.89 4.90 -20.16
N GLY A 457 22.20 5.19 -20.04
CA GLY A 457 23.11 5.31 -21.17
C GLY A 457 23.20 4.01 -21.98
N VAL A 458 23.45 2.88 -21.32
CA VAL A 458 23.50 1.56 -21.98
C VAL A 458 22.14 1.18 -22.56
N LEU A 459 21.05 1.45 -21.84
CA LEU A 459 19.70 1.16 -22.34
C LEU A 459 19.35 1.98 -23.59
N LEU A 460 19.80 3.24 -23.67
CA LEU A 460 19.66 4.09 -24.85
C LEU A 460 20.50 3.54 -26.02
N LEU A 461 21.75 3.14 -25.78
CA LEU A 461 22.64 2.56 -26.80
C LEU A 461 22.08 1.26 -27.39
N LEU A 462 21.44 0.43 -26.56
CA LEU A 462 20.78 -0.82 -27.01
C LEU A 462 19.43 -0.58 -27.72
N GLY A 463 19.03 0.69 -27.93
CA GLY A 463 17.73 1.05 -28.51
C GLY A 463 16.53 0.67 -27.64
N GLY A 464 16.74 0.47 -26.34
CA GLY A 464 15.70 0.10 -25.37
C GLY A 464 14.80 1.27 -24.95
N ALA A 465 15.33 2.49 -25.01
CA ALA A 465 14.61 3.70 -24.61
C ALA A 465 14.40 4.65 -25.81
N ASN A 466 13.36 4.41 -26.61
CA ASN A 466 12.93 5.42 -27.58
C ASN A 466 12.29 6.59 -26.84
N TRP A 467 13.04 7.67 -26.55
CA TRP A 467 12.56 8.88 -25.85
C TRP A 467 11.23 9.44 -26.40
N ARG A 468 10.94 9.22 -27.69
CA ARG A 468 9.65 9.54 -28.33
C ARG A 468 8.48 8.70 -27.82
N GLU A 469 8.66 7.41 -27.52
CA GLU A 469 7.62 6.56 -26.93
C GLU A 469 7.30 7.00 -25.48
N TRP A 470 8.32 7.34 -24.70
CA TRP A 470 8.20 7.80 -23.32
C TRP A 470 7.42 9.13 -23.21
N THR A 471 7.73 10.07 -24.11
CA THR A 471 7.03 11.37 -24.18
C THR A 471 5.63 11.26 -24.78
N GLN A 472 5.36 10.32 -25.69
CA GLN A 472 4.02 10.08 -26.24
C GLN A 472 3.05 9.46 -25.21
N ILE A 473 3.55 8.61 -24.31
CA ILE A 473 2.75 8.02 -23.22
C ILE A 473 2.31 9.09 -22.21
N LEU A 474 3.11 10.13 -21.99
CA LEU A 474 2.75 11.26 -21.12
C LEU A 474 1.85 12.31 -21.81
N LYS A 475 1.82 12.34 -23.16
CA LYS A 475 1.13 13.39 -23.93
C LYS A 475 -0.24 13.00 -24.47
N ARG A 476 -0.60 11.72 -24.52
CA ARG A 476 -1.97 11.32 -24.89
C ARG A 476 -2.83 11.21 -23.63
N PRO A 477 -3.72 12.18 -23.33
CA PRO A 477 -4.80 11.89 -22.40
C PRO A 477 -5.56 10.70 -22.97
N ALA A 478 -5.88 9.72 -22.12
CA ALA A 478 -6.89 8.72 -22.44
C ALA A 478 -8.17 9.49 -22.78
N THR A 479 -8.46 9.61 -24.07
CA THR A 479 -9.69 10.19 -24.61
C THR A 479 -10.84 9.25 -24.39
#